data_AF-A0A1Y4MCF0-F1
#
_entry.id   AF-A0A1Y4MCF0-F1
#
_cell.length_a   1.000
_cell.length_b   1.000
_cell.length_c   1.000
_cell.angle_alpha   90.00
_cell.angle_beta   90.00
_cell.angle_gamma   90.00
#
_symmetry.space_group_name_H-M   'P 1'
#
loop_
_entity.id
_entity.type
_entity.pdbx_description
1 polymer ?
#
loop_
_entity_poly.entity_id
_entity_poly.type
_entity_poly.pdbx_seq_one_letter_code
_entity_poly.pdbx_strand_id
1 'polypeptide(L)'
;MRKNNSAFVARYLSKEGAFLYNNDFYASAEADDFACYLVIDGLEPGEREDLSIRLAAEAVIECFEQKPSIGKKALKKYVRNAQAAMKSSRLRFAGASITVVVTNYQKVRCAWLGNSRFSLLRHGRVAYGSKDHSLSADLSTKGKLPKDQIALHEERNNLSRFLGGKYARPQVSRKLRLQNGDILALYTRGVWENCDESDLLASTAEAGNDPDKALENIERLILDSNPQILDAESQPEANGILTMQKATTDIENYTIALIFIDKVYLDPRRAKRIRLTIMILIVLAVVLLVLGIVLFLYFKKQHENRVEMEFAFESAIQYIADNNFVRAQNDLDTAFDLAGKLKDNEQKNRIDAYRKLTETIVTADGLMESGEYTDAQEAWLRARSRSRQTDFAAQKYIERGLEQAAGYLSVQDYISLGDMLADRGNYAAAEEKYLEARRLAAGLYYEAGKQSALEALDSLYGKMQGETEAVKEQAAAESAAADYIVQGDKAVKEGDLTAAKLLYTLAREQYAALGNEIVLASIDEKLAALTQKEGENQQQTETAEQYMSEGDALLDKLEYADARQRYILARGIYADLGDEDGVNEARDRIDTVDGYISPKKN
;
A
#
# COMPACT_ATOMS: atom_id res chain seq x y z
N MET A 1 32.01 -9.47 -37.51
CA MET A 1 31.12 -10.40 -38.22
C MET A 1 31.09 -11.71 -37.45
N ARG A 2 29.93 -12.37 -37.36
CA ARG A 2 29.80 -13.60 -36.56
C ARG A 2 30.53 -14.78 -37.18
N LYS A 3 30.45 -14.93 -38.51
CA LYS A 3 31.12 -15.97 -39.29
C LYS A 3 32.60 -16.11 -38.91
N ASN A 4 33.36 -15.01 -38.96
CA ASN A 4 34.80 -14.98 -38.63
C ASN A 4 35.11 -15.29 -37.15
N ASN A 5 34.12 -15.23 -36.25
CA ASN A 5 34.26 -15.53 -34.83
C ASN A 5 33.60 -16.87 -34.45
N SER A 6 33.32 -17.69 -35.45
CA SER A 6 32.81 -19.05 -35.34
C SER A 6 33.57 -19.96 -36.31
N ALA A 7 33.48 -21.26 -36.12
CA ALA A 7 34.05 -22.25 -37.02
C ALA A 7 32.97 -23.29 -37.34
N PHE A 8 32.47 -23.21 -38.58
CA PHE A 8 31.46 -24.08 -39.15
C PHE A 8 32.08 -24.70 -40.40
N VAL A 9 32.11 -26.03 -40.48
CA VAL A 9 32.65 -26.76 -41.62
C VAL A 9 31.51 -27.56 -42.24
N ALA A 10 31.05 -27.10 -43.41
CA ALA A 10 29.99 -27.77 -44.17
C ALA A 10 30.61 -28.67 -45.24
N ARG A 11 30.13 -29.92 -45.30
CA ARG A 11 30.39 -30.88 -46.38
C ARG A 11 29.09 -31.56 -46.77
N TYR A 12 29.02 -32.03 -48.01
CA TYR A 12 27.87 -32.77 -48.49
C TYR A 12 28.28 -33.88 -49.46
N LEU A 13 27.45 -34.89 -49.54
CA LEU A 13 27.49 -35.99 -50.50
C LEU A 13 26.13 -36.03 -51.19
N SER A 14 26.11 -36.19 -52.52
CA SER A 14 24.89 -36.28 -53.32
C SER A 14 25.13 -37.16 -54.53
N LYS A 15 24.34 -38.22 -54.69
CA LYS A 15 24.55 -39.27 -55.70
C LYS A 15 23.22 -39.72 -56.30
N GLU A 16 23.25 -40.09 -57.57
CA GLU A 16 22.11 -40.60 -58.34
C GLU A 16 21.62 -41.98 -57.90
N GLY A 17 22.44 -42.76 -57.17
CA GLY A 17 22.06 -44.12 -56.76
C GLY A 17 21.84 -45.02 -57.98
N ALA A 18 20.74 -45.77 -58.00
CA ALA A 18 20.38 -46.64 -59.12
C ALA A 18 19.68 -45.91 -60.30
N PHE A 19 19.46 -44.60 -60.19
CA PHE A 19 18.73 -43.80 -61.19
C PHE A 19 19.68 -43.14 -62.20
N LEU A 20 19.17 -42.86 -63.40
CA LEU A 20 19.90 -42.11 -64.45
C LEU A 20 20.14 -40.64 -64.10
N TYR A 21 19.32 -40.08 -63.22
CA TYR A 21 19.36 -38.68 -62.82
C TYR A 21 19.29 -38.58 -61.29
N ASN A 22 20.11 -37.69 -60.74
CA ASN A 22 20.04 -37.32 -59.33
C ASN A 22 18.97 -36.23 -59.16
N ASN A 23 17.84 -36.57 -58.52
CA ASN A 23 16.75 -35.63 -58.23
C ASN A 23 16.76 -35.15 -56.79
N ASP A 24 17.88 -35.33 -56.09
CA ASP A 24 18.16 -34.61 -54.87
C ASP A 24 18.98 -33.36 -55.19
N PHE A 25 18.84 -32.34 -54.35
CA PHE A 25 19.61 -31.11 -54.50
C PHE A 25 20.04 -30.53 -53.16
N TYR A 26 21.33 -30.21 -53.02
CA TYR A 26 21.88 -29.46 -51.90
C TYR A 26 22.27 -28.05 -52.33
N ALA A 27 21.95 -27.06 -51.49
CA ALA A 27 22.45 -25.71 -51.66
C ALA A 27 22.78 -25.05 -50.31
N SER A 28 23.69 -24.08 -50.34
CA SER A 28 24.04 -23.29 -49.17
C SER A 28 24.37 -21.85 -49.53
N ALA A 29 24.19 -20.95 -48.57
CA ALA A 29 24.62 -19.56 -48.66
C ALA A 29 25.08 -19.06 -47.29
N GLU A 30 26.30 -18.53 -47.22
CA GLU A 30 26.92 -18.08 -45.98
C GLU A 30 27.16 -16.57 -45.98
N ALA A 31 26.35 -15.84 -45.21
CA ALA A 31 26.52 -14.42 -44.96
C ALA A 31 27.32 -14.17 -43.67
N ASP A 32 27.70 -12.90 -43.44
CA ASP A 32 28.51 -12.47 -42.30
C ASP A 32 27.94 -12.86 -40.93
N ASP A 33 26.61 -12.80 -40.79
CA ASP A 33 25.89 -12.99 -39.53
C ASP A 33 24.93 -14.18 -39.54
N PHE A 34 24.74 -14.81 -40.71
CA PHE A 34 23.84 -15.95 -40.89
C PHE A 34 24.38 -16.92 -41.93
N ALA A 35 24.01 -18.20 -41.84
CA ALA A 35 24.18 -19.17 -42.92
C ALA A 35 22.87 -19.94 -43.16
N CYS A 36 22.63 -20.32 -44.40
CA CYS A 36 21.51 -21.12 -44.86
C CYS A 36 22.03 -22.39 -45.52
N TYR A 37 21.47 -23.54 -45.16
CA TYR A 37 21.73 -24.84 -45.76
C TYR A 37 20.40 -25.47 -46.11
N LEU A 38 20.28 -26.11 -47.27
CA LEU A 38 19.07 -26.81 -47.65
C LEU A 38 19.37 -28.11 -48.39
N VAL A 39 18.45 -29.07 -48.24
CA VAL A 39 18.35 -30.26 -49.07
C VAL A 39 16.93 -30.35 -49.63
N ILE A 40 16.83 -30.80 -50.88
CA ILE A 40 15.58 -31.11 -51.57
C ILE A 40 15.68 -32.55 -52.07
N ASP A 41 14.57 -33.27 -51.97
CA ASP A 41 14.41 -34.67 -52.41
C ASP A 41 13.19 -34.70 -53.34
N GLY A 42 13.44 -34.89 -54.63
CA GLY A 42 12.41 -34.92 -55.68
C GLY A 42 11.67 -36.25 -55.70
N LEU A 43 10.33 -36.20 -55.77
CA LEU A 43 9.50 -37.42 -55.74
C LEU A 43 9.46 -38.18 -57.07
N GLU A 44 9.73 -37.50 -58.18
CA GLU A 44 9.66 -38.06 -59.54
C GLU A 44 10.97 -37.82 -60.26
N PRO A 45 11.58 -38.87 -60.86
CA PRO A 45 12.82 -38.70 -61.60
C PRO A 45 12.57 -38.16 -63.01
N GLY A 46 13.38 -37.18 -63.42
CA GLY A 46 13.35 -36.66 -64.79
C GLY A 46 14.05 -35.31 -64.96
N GLU A 47 14.45 -35.01 -66.20
CA GLU A 47 15.19 -33.78 -66.53
C GLU A 47 14.40 -32.49 -66.22
N ARG A 48 13.07 -32.52 -66.38
CA ARG A 48 12.21 -31.34 -66.12
C ARG A 48 11.91 -31.19 -64.62
N GLU A 49 11.87 -32.31 -63.93
CA GLU A 49 11.66 -32.44 -62.50
C GLU A 49 12.90 -31.95 -61.73
N ASP A 50 14.11 -32.30 -62.19
CA ASP A 50 15.41 -31.76 -61.70
C ASP A 50 15.48 -30.22 -61.84
N LEU A 51 15.05 -29.67 -62.98
CA LEU A 51 15.02 -28.21 -63.15
C LEU A 51 14.07 -27.52 -62.15
N SER A 52 12.95 -28.17 -61.82
CA SER A 52 11.95 -27.63 -60.89
C SER A 52 12.48 -27.57 -59.45
N ILE A 53 13.23 -28.58 -59.00
CA ILE A 53 13.85 -28.60 -57.66
C ILE A 53 15.00 -27.59 -57.56
N ARG A 54 15.79 -27.40 -58.63
CA ARG A 54 16.85 -26.37 -58.67
C ARG A 54 16.28 -24.97 -58.52
N LEU A 55 15.22 -24.64 -59.26
CA LEU A 55 14.51 -23.37 -59.14
C LEU A 55 13.97 -23.14 -57.72
N ALA A 56 13.52 -24.20 -57.05
CA ALA A 56 13.06 -24.12 -55.67
C ALA A 56 14.19 -23.79 -54.69
N ALA A 57 15.36 -24.40 -54.86
CA ALA A 57 16.55 -24.14 -54.07
C ALA A 57 17.07 -22.71 -54.27
N GLU A 58 17.19 -22.28 -55.54
CA GLU A 58 17.60 -20.91 -55.90
C GLU A 58 16.68 -19.88 -55.26
N ALA A 59 15.36 -20.05 -55.35
CA ALA A 59 14.40 -19.13 -54.73
C ALA A 59 14.52 -19.04 -53.20
N VAL A 60 14.97 -20.12 -52.54
CA VAL A 60 15.28 -20.09 -51.09
C VAL A 60 16.55 -19.31 -50.83
N ILE A 61 17.62 -19.59 -51.57
CA ILE A 61 18.92 -18.92 -51.42
C ILE A 61 18.79 -17.42 -51.69
N GLU A 62 18.18 -17.02 -52.81
CA GLU A 62 17.94 -15.61 -53.14
C GLU A 62 17.12 -14.90 -52.06
N CYS A 63 16.05 -15.53 -51.58
CA CYS A 63 15.21 -14.93 -50.54
C CYS A 63 15.97 -14.80 -49.22
N PHE A 64 16.87 -15.74 -48.92
CA PHE A 64 17.75 -15.67 -47.76
C PHE A 64 18.76 -14.54 -47.91
N GLU A 65 19.48 -14.45 -49.02
CA GLU A 65 20.52 -13.44 -49.26
C GLU A 65 19.97 -12.01 -49.24
N GLN A 66 18.77 -11.77 -49.79
CA GLN A 66 18.10 -10.47 -49.74
C GLN A 66 17.80 -10.01 -48.30
N LYS A 67 17.43 -10.93 -47.41
CA LYS A 67 17.08 -10.61 -46.02
C LYS A 67 17.35 -11.79 -45.08
N PRO A 68 18.61 -12.02 -44.68
CA PRO A 68 18.99 -13.14 -43.83
C PRO A 68 18.32 -13.06 -42.46
N SER A 69 17.60 -14.11 -42.06
CA SER A 69 16.94 -14.13 -40.75
C SER A 69 16.61 -15.54 -40.27
N ILE A 70 16.94 -15.80 -39.01
CA ILE A 70 16.52 -16.99 -38.26
C ILE A 70 15.08 -16.88 -37.70
N GLY A 71 14.30 -15.88 -38.11
CA GLY A 71 12.92 -15.68 -37.65
C GLY A 71 11.96 -16.77 -38.15
N LYS A 72 10.96 -17.15 -37.35
CA LYS A 72 9.97 -18.19 -37.74
C LYS A 72 9.22 -17.80 -39.01
N LYS A 73 8.88 -16.51 -39.15
CA LYS A 73 8.22 -15.95 -40.35
C LYS A 73 9.13 -15.96 -41.58
N ALA A 74 10.44 -15.76 -41.39
CA ALA A 74 11.43 -15.76 -42.46
C ALA A 74 11.60 -17.16 -43.05
N LEU A 75 11.82 -18.18 -42.21
CA LEU A 75 11.91 -19.57 -42.68
C LEU A 75 10.63 -20.05 -43.39
N LYS A 76 9.45 -19.68 -42.88
CA LYS A 76 8.19 -19.91 -43.60
C LYS A 76 8.16 -19.20 -44.95
N LYS A 77 8.78 -18.02 -45.07
CA LYS A 77 8.85 -17.26 -46.33
C LYS A 77 9.77 -17.96 -47.32
N TYR A 78 10.95 -18.42 -46.88
CA TYR A 78 11.90 -19.16 -47.73
C TYR A 78 11.23 -20.37 -48.40
N VAL A 79 10.59 -21.26 -47.63
CA VAL A 79 9.90 -22.42 -48.21
C VAL A 79 8.66 -22.03 -49.05
N ARG A 80 7.98 -20.92 -48.73
CA ARG A 80 6.87 -20.40 -49.57
C ARG A 80 7.37 -19.85 -50.91
N ASN A 81 8.56 -19.26 -50.94
CA ASN A 81 9.18 -18.78 -52.16
C ASN A 81 9.58 -19.97 -53.06
N ALA A 82 10.18 -21.02 -52.49
CA ALA A 82 10.37 -22.30 -53.20
C ALA A 82 9.06 -22.82 -53.82
N GLN A 83 7.98 -22.85 -53.02
CA GLN A 83 6.66 -23.30 -53.48
C GLN A 83 6.11 -22.44 -54.63
N ALA A 84 6.36 -21.13 -54.60
CA ALA A 84 5.92 -20.20 -55.63
C ALA A 84 6.75 -20.36 -56.91
N ALA A 85 8.07 -20.47 -56.79
CA ALA A 85 8.99 -20.67 -57.91
C ALA A 85 8.67 -21.95 -58.69
N MET A 86 8.45 -23.06 -57.97
CA MET A 86 8.00 -24.30 -58.60
C MET A 86 6.68 -24.10 -59.32
N LYS A 87 5.67 -23.47 -58.69
CA LYS A 87 4.33 -23.21 -59.27
C LYS A 87 4.31 -22.29 -60.49
N SER A 88 5.23 -21.34 -60.56
CA SER A 88 5.32 -20.39 -61.67
C SER A 88 6.04 -20.95 -62.89
N SER A 89 6.79 -22.04 -62.75
CA SER A 89 7.43 -22.70 -63.88
C SER A 89 6.38 -23.37 -64.77
N ARG A 90 6.52 -23.29 -66.10
CA ARG A 90 5.68 -24.04 -67.07
C ARG A 90 6.02 -25.55 -67.11
N LEU A 91 6.87 -26.01 -66.19
CA LEU A 91 7.32 -27.40 -66.07
C LEU A 91 6.19 -28.22 -65.45
N ARG A 92 6.13 -29.53 -65.75
CA ARG A 92 5.28 -30.44 -64.97
C ARG A 92 5.81 -30.41 -63.53
N PHE A 93 4.93 -30.18 -62.57
CA PHE A 93 5.34 -29.99 -61.17
C PHE A 93 5.77 -31.32 -60.57
N ALA A 94 7.07 -31.51 -60.36
CA ALA A 94 7.56 -32.55 -59.46
C ALA A 94 7.14 -32.21 -58.03
N GLY A 95 6.53 -33.14 -57.32
CA GLY A 95 6.44 -33.02 -55.87
C GLY A 95 7.84 -33.15 -55.27
N ALA A 96 8.14 -32.46 -54.17
CA ALA A 96 9.44 -32.59 -53.51
C ALA A 96 9.34 -32.44 -51.99
N SER A 97 10.25 -33.11 -51.28
CA SER A 97 10.57 -32.86 -49.89
C SER A 97 11.65 -31.79 -49.78
N ILE A 98 11.53 -30.87 -48.82
CA ILE A 98 12.53 -29.80 -48.61
C ILE A 98 12.80 -29.59 -47.13
N THR A 99 14.09 -29.44 -46.79
CA THR A 99 14.56 -29.04 -45.47
C THR A 99 15.50 -27.85 -45.59
N VAL A 100 15.17 -26.75 -44.91
CA VAL A 100 15.94 -25.51 -44.87
C VAL A 100 16.38 -25.22 -43.44
N VAL A 101 17.68 -25.02 -43.24
CA VAL A 101 18.31 -24.75 -41.95
C VAL A 101 19.00 -23.39 -42.00
N VAL A 102 18.66 -22.52 -41.05
CA VAL A 102 19.29 -21.21 -40.91
C VAL A 102 19.93 -21.07 -39.53
N THR A 103 21.21 -20.74 -39.51
CA THR A 103 21.97 -20.42 -38.31
C THR A 103 22.35 -18.95 -38.27
N ASN A 104 22.47 -18.38 -37.06
CA ASN A 104 23.09 -17.07 -36.84
C ASN A 104 24.44 -17.20 -36.10
N TYR A 105 25.08 -18.36 -36.28
CA TYR A 105 26.29 -18.83 -35.62
C TYR A 105 26.21 -18.97 -34.09
N GLN A 106 25.03 -18.75 -33.49
CA GLN A 106 24.75 -18.97 -32.05
C GLN A 106 23.59 -19.92 -31.81
N LYS A 107 22.63 -19.87 -32.74
CA LYS A 107 21.38 -20.60 -32.70
C LYS A 107 21.08 -21.05 -34.11
N VAL A 108 20.40 -22.19 -34.20
CA VAL A 108 19.88 -22.73 -35.46
C VAL A 108 18.36 -22.82 -35.40
N ARG A 109 17.74 -22.75 -36.57
CA ARG A 109 16.33 -23.07 -36.77
C ARG A 109 16.19 -23.77 -38.10
N CYS A 110 15.32 -24.76 -38.15
CA CYS A 110 15.00 -25.50 -39.36
C CYS A 110 13.53 -25.32 -39.73
N ALA A 111 13.25 -25.38 -41.01
CA ALA A 111 11.93 -25.50 -41.58
C ALA A 111 11.93 -26.63 -42.60
N TRP A 112 10.95 -27.51 -42.53
CA TRP A 112 10.88 -28.65 -43.41
C TRP A 112 9.46 -28.89 -43.87
N LEU A 113 9.35 -29.55 -45.02
CA LEU A 113 8.11 -29.94 -45.66
C LEU A 113 8.37 -31.23 -46.45
N GLY A 114 7.79 -32.35 -46.02
CA GLY A 114 8.03 -33.67 -46.60
C GLY A 114 8.77 -34.59 -45.61
N ASN A 115 9.54 -35.53 -46.13
CA ASN A 115 10.33 -36.53 -45.39
C ASN A 115 11.86 -36.39 -45.57
N SER A 116 12.35 -35.33 -46.22
CA SER A 116 13.74 -34.90 -46.01
C SER A 116 13.91 -34.50 -44.55
N ARG A 117 15.02 -34.89 -43.91
CA ARG A 117 15.20 -34.77 -42.46
C ARG A 117 16.28 -33.76 -42.07
N PHE A 118 16.12 -33.24 -40.85
CA PHE A 118 17.12 -32.46 -40.13
C PHE A 118 17.37 -33.09 -38.76
N SER A 119 18.63 -33.32 -38.44
CA SER A 119 19.06 -33.79 -37.12
C SER A 119 20.16 -32.89 -36.54
N LEU A 120 20.04 -32.56 -35.26
CA LEU A 120 21.08 -31.92 -34.47
C LEU A 120 21.73 -33.00 -33.60
N LEU A 121 22.93 -33.41 -33.95
CA LEU A 121 23.73 -34.37 -33.19
C LEU A 121 24.57 -33.61 -32.17
N ARG A 122 24.57 -34.07 -30.92
CA ARG A 122 25.29 -33.43 -29.81
C ARG A 122 25.67 -34.46 -28.76
N HIS A 123 26.96 -34.54 -28.44
CA HIS A 123 27.50 -35.43 -27.40
C HIS A 123 27.02 -36.88 -27.57
N GLY A 124 27.13 -37.41 -28.80
CA GLY A 124 26.76 -38.80 -29.10
C GLY A 124 25.26 -39.12 -29.07
N ARG A 125 24.37 -38.12 -29.21
CA ARG A 125 22.91 -38.32 -29.29
C ARG A 125 22.24 -37.35 -30.25
N VAL A 126 21.04 -37.70 -30.73
CA VAL A 126 20.17 -36.79 -31.47
C VAL A 126 19.47 -35.84 -30.48
N ALA A 127 19.96 -34.60 -30.38
CA ALA A 127 19.38 -33.57 -29.50
C ALA A 127 18.09 -32.97 -30.07
N TYR A 128 17.89 -33.03 -31.39
CA TYR A 128 16.67 -32.63 -32.07
C TYR A 128 16.59 -33.28 -33.46
N GLY A 129 15.46 -33.89 -33.80
CA GLY A 129 15.15 -34.38 -35.14
C GLY A 129 13.87 -33.73 -35.70
N SER A 130 13.81 -33.51 -37.02
CA SER A 130 12.56 -33.20 -37.73
C SER A 130 11.61 -34.39 -37.66
N LYS A 131 10.31 -34.12 -37.87
CA LYS A 131 9.30 -35.17 -37.98
C LYS A 131 8.74 -35.17 -39.38
N ASP A 132 8.79 -36.31 -40.03
CA ASP A 132 8.32 -36.45 -41.41
C ASP A 132 6.86 -36.03 -41.55
N HIS A 133 6.53 -35.50 -42.72
CA HIS A 133 5.15 -35.26 -43.13
C HIS A 133 4.63 -36.42 -44.00
N SER A 134 4.69 -37.63 -43.45
CA SER A 134 4.16 -38.86 -44.04
C SER A 134 2.84 -39.28 -43.38
N LEU A 135 2.08 -40.13 -44.05
CA LEU A 135 0.83 -40.67 -43.51
C LEU A 135 1.06 -41.47 -42.22
N SER A 136 2.12 -42.30 -42.16
CA SER A 136 2.49 -43.02 -40.92
C SER A 136 2.86 -42.07 -39.78
N ALA A 137 3.60 -40.98 -40.04
CA ALA A 137 3.91 -39.97 -39.04
C ALA A 137 2.65 -39.24 -38.53
N ASP A 138 1.68 -38.98 -39.41
CA ASP A 138 0.38 -38.41 -39.05
C ASP A 138 -0.48 -39.41 -38.24
N LEU A 139 -0.46 -40.71 -38.58
CA LEU A 139 -1.13 -41.77 -37.81
C LEU A 139 -0.54 -41.89 -36.40
N SER A 140 0.79 -41.83 -36.29
CA SER A 140 1.45 -41.88 -34.99
C SER A 140 1.16 -40.64 -34.15
N THR A 141 1.14 -39.46 -34.77
CA THR A 141 0.74 -38.21 -34.10
C THR A 141 -0.70 -38.26 -33.58
N LYS A 142 -1.59 -39.00 -34.25
CA LYS A 142 -2.98 -39.24 -33.83
C LYS A 142 -3.15 -40.39 -32.84
N GLY A 143 -2.06 -41.03 -32.39
CA GLY A 143 -2.09 -42.16 -31.46
C GLY A 143 -2.57 -43.48 -32.08
N LYS A 144 -2.67 -43.56 -33.42
CA LYS A 144 -3.14 -44.75 -34.15
C LYS A 144 -2.00 -45.70 -34.54
N LEU A 145 -0.75 -45.26 -34.43
CA LEU A 145 0.45 -46.04 -34.74
C LEU A 145 1.53 -45.78 -33.67
N PRO A 146 2.03 -46.80 -32.97
CA PRO A 146 3.20 -46.66 -32.08
C PRO A 146 4.42 -46.09 -32.82
N LYS A 147 5.26 -45.31 -32.14
CA LYS A 147 6.37 -44.58 -32.77
C LYS A 147 7.47 -45.50 -33.33
N ASP A 148 7.75 -46.58 -32.62
CA ASP A 148 8.65 -47.66 -32.97
C ASP A 148 8.22 -48.40 -34.25
N GLN A 149 6.92 -48.38 -34.57
CA GLN A 149 6.39 -49.02 -35.78
C GLN A 149 6.44 -48.13 -37.03
N ILE A 150 6.76 -46.83 -36.90
CA ILE A 150 6.80 -45.91 -38.06
C ILE A 150 7.84 -46.35 -39.09
N ALA A 151 9.02 -46.76 -38.63
CA ALA A 151 10.14 -47.14 -39.51
C ALA A 151 9.82 -48.35 -40.40
N LEU A 152 8.92 -49.24 -39.93
CA LEU A 152 8.52 -50.48 -40.61
C LEU A 152 7.18 -50.34 -41.36
N HIS A 153 6.54 -49.17 -41.33
CA HIS A 153 5.21 -48.99 -41.87
C HIS A 153 5.23 -48.75 -43.38
N GLU A 154 4.34 -49.40 -44.13
CA GLU A 154 4.24 -49.29 -45.61
C GLU A 154 4.05 -47.83 -46.06
N GLU A 155 3.17 -47.09 -45.36
CA GLU A 155 2.91 -45.66 -45.60
C GLU A 155 3.99 -44.70 -45.04
N ARG A 156 5.24 -45.13 -44.79
CA ARG A 156 6.32 -44.23 -44.33
C ARG A 156 6.77 -43.25 -45.41
N ASN A 157 6.67 -43.64 -46.68
CA ASN A 157 7.05 -42.82 -47.82
C ASN A 157 5.89 -42.04 -48.44
N ASN A 158 4.64 -42.34 -48.07
CA ASN A 158 3.48 -41.62 -48.60
C ASN A 158 3.32 -40.26 -47.90
N LEU A 159 3.60 -39.18 -48.62
CA LEU A 159 3.66 -37.83 -48.06
C LEU A 159 2.28 -37.20 -47.88
N SER A 160 1.95 -36.79 -46.66
CA SER A 160 0.76 -36.01 -46.36
C SER A 160 0.92 -34.52 -46.70
N ARG A 161 2.16 -34.00 -46.66
CA ARG A 161 2.48 -32.61 -47.03
C ARG A 161 3.88 -32.52 -47.67
N PHE A 162 3.93 -32.02 -48.89
CA PHE A 162 5.16 -31.86 -49.67
C PHE A 162 5.12 -30.57 -50.50
N LEU A 163 6.28 -30.14 -51.01
CA LEU A 163 6.44 -29.00 -51.90
C LEU A 163 5.85 -29.35 -53.28
N GLY A 164 5.11 -28.43 -53.90
CA GLY A 164 4.31 -28.70 -55.10
C GLY A 164 2.87 -29.17 -54.80
N GLY A 165 2.63 -29.75 -53.62
CA GLY A 165 1.31 -30.23 -53.21
C GLY A 165 0.30 -29.13 -52.84
N LYS A 166 -0.99 -29.51 -52.75
CA LYS A 166 -2.12 -28.61 -52.38
C LYS A 166 -1.94 -27.98 -51.00
N TYR A 167 -1.31 -28.70 -50.06
CA TYR A 167 -1.15 -28.30 -48.65
C TYR A 167 0.33 -28.11 -48.24
N ALA A 168 1.07 -27.31 -49.00
CA ALA A 168 2.49 -27.00 -48.76
C ALA A 168 2.73 -26.01 -47.58
N ARG A 169 2.41 -26.44 -46.35
CA ARG A 169 2.63 -25.65 -45.13
C ARG A 169 3.86 -26.19 -44.37
N PRO A 170 5.00 -25.49 -44.39
CA PRO A 170 6.21 -25.96 -43.71
C PRO A 170 6.06 -25.93 -42.18
N GLN A 171 6.60 -26.95 -41.53
CA GLN A 171 6.81 -26.95 -40.09
C GLN A 171 8.12 -26.21 -39.78
N VAL A 172 8.17 -25.48 -38.66
CA VAL A 172 9.35 -24.70 -38.28
C VAL A 172 9.66 -24.94 -36.81
N SER A 173 10.91 -25.28 -36.51
CA SER A 173 11.36 -25.55 -35.14
C SER A 173 11.41 -24.29 -34.26
N ARG A 174 11.54 -24.52 -32.94
CA ARG A 174 11.98 -23.46 -32.00
C ARG A 174 13.44 -23.06 -32.32
N LYS A 175 13.90 -21.93 -31.78
CA LYS A 175 15.33 -21.59 -31.86
C LYS A 175 16.09 -22.59 -30.98
N LEU A 176 16.98 -23.36 -31.57
CA LEU A 176 17.89 -24.28 -30.87
C LEU A 176 19.20 -23.53 -30.61
N ARG A 177 19.71 -23.56 -29.37
CA ARG A 177 21.03 -22.96 -29.07
C ARG A 177 22.10 -23.97 -29.46
N LEU A 178 23.12 -23.52 -30.18
CA LEU A 178 24.25 -24.33 -30.58
C LEU A 178 25.30 -24.40 -29.46
N GLN A 179 26.07 -25.47 -29.46
CA GLN A 179 27.24 -25.71 -28.62
C GLN A 179 28.43 -26.09 -29.52
N ASN A 180 29.64 -25.91 -29.01
CA ASN A 180 30.84 -26.42 -29.70
C ASN A 180 30.75 -27.95 -29.74
N GLY A 181 31.12 -28.55 -30.88
CA GLY A 181 30.98 -29.97 -31.17
C GLY A 181 29.59 -30.41 -31.63
N ASP A 182 28.65 -29.47 -31.83
CA ASP A 182 27.37 -29.81 -32.47
C ASP A 182 27.58 -30.15 -33.95
N ILE A 183 26.82 -31.12 -34.48
CA ILE A 183 26.76 -31.43 -35.91
C ILE A 183 25.32 -31.23 -36.38
N LEU A 184 25.14 -30.46 -37.46
CA LEU A 184 23.87 -30.35 -38.16
C LEU A 184 23.88 -31.33 -39.34
N ALA A 185 22.96 -32.27 -39.36
CA ALA A 185 22.75 -33.19 -40.48
C ALA A 185 21.45 -32.84 -41.21
N LEU A 186 21.52 -32.66 -42.52
CA LEU A 186 20.36 -32.56 -43.41
C LEU A 186 20.46 -33.71 -44.40
N TYR A 187 19.42 -34.52 -44.57
CA TYR A 187 19.51 -35.71 -45.41
C TYR A 187 18.18 -36.12 -46.03
N THR A 188 18.24 -36.72 -47.20
CA THR A 188 17.09 -37.13 -48.04
C THR A 188 16.71 -38.58 -47.78
N ARG A 189 15.63 -39.05 -48.43
CA ARG A 189 15.10 -40.40 -48.27
C ARG A 189 16.14 -41.49 -48.47
N GLY A 190 16.87 -41.49 -49.58
CA GLY A 190 17.86 -42.54 -49.87
C GLY A 190 18.94 -42.72 -48.80
N VAL A 191 19.21 -41.69 -47.98
CA VAL A 191 20.10 -41.81 -46.82
C VAL A 191 19.40 -42.54 -45.67
N TRP A 192 18.25 -42.04 -45.21
CA TRP A 192 17.66 -42.55 -43.97
C TRP A 192 16.91 -43.87 -44.11
N GLU A 193 16.68 -44.33 -45.34
CA GLU A 193 16.20 -45.69 -45.58
C GLU A 193 17.29 -46.73 -45.34
N ASN A 194 18.56 -46.36 -45.54
CA ASN A 194 19.73 -47.24 -45.48
C ASN A 194 20.65 -46.97 -44.28
N CYS A 195 20.52 -45.80 -43.64
CA CYS A 195 21.34 -45.35 -42.53
C CYS A 195 20.44 -44.75 -41.45
N ASP A 196 20.27 -45.45 -40.32
CA ASP A 196 19.41 -44.99 -39.25
C ASP A 196 20.08 -43.91 -38.37
N GLU A 197 19.37 -43.41 -37.36
CA GLU A 197 19.94 -42.38 -36.46
C GLU A 197 21.15 -42.89 -35.67
N SER A 198 21.22 -44.20 -35.38
CA SER A 198 22.33 -44.81 -34.66
C SER A 198 23.57 -44.94 -35.55
N ASP A 199 23.38 -45.28 -36.83
CA ASP A 199 24.41 -45.31 -37.85
C ASP A 199 25.02 -43.93 -38.11
N LEU A 200 24.18 -42.89 -38.19
CA LEU A 200 24.64 -41.49 -38.30
C LEU A 200 25.48 -41.08 -37.08
N LEU A 201 25.07 -41.47 -35.88
CA LEU A 201 25.81 -41.17 -34.65
C LEU A 201 27.15 -41.91 -34.60
N ALA A 202 27.18 -43.19 -34.96
CA ALA A 202 28.41 -43.99 -35.02
C ALA A 202 29.38 -43.41 -36.06
N SER A 203 28.89 -43.17 -37.29
CA SER A 203 29.71 -42.64 -38.40
C SER A 203 30.32 -41.28 -38.07
N THR A 204 29.53 -40.38 -37.46
CA THR A 204 30.04 -39.06 -37.05
C THR A 204 30.96 -39.12 -35.84
N ALA A 205 30.80 -40.08 -34.93
CA ALA A 205 31.69 -40.27 -33.79
C ALA A 205 33.06 -40.83 -34.21
N GLU A 206 33.09 -41.83 -35.10
CA GLU A 206 34.34 -42.44 -35.62
C GLU A 206 35.17 -41.48 -36.48
N ALA A 207 34.50 -40.52 -37.11
CA ALA A 207 35.14 -39.49 -37.92
C ALA A 207 35.78 -38.38 -37.09
N GLY A 208 35.45 -38.26 -35.80
CA GLY A 208 35.99 -37.20 -34.94
C GLY A 208 35.53 -35.82 -35.39
N ASN A 209 36.47 -34.93 -35.76
CA ASN A 209 36.16 -33.60 -36.30
C ASN A 209 36.31 -33.52 -37.83
N ASP A 210 36.41 -34.67 -38.52
CA ASP A 210 36.57 -34.72 -39.96
C ASP A 210 35.22 -35.02 -40.66
N PRO A 211 34.55 -34.00 -41.25
CA PRO A 211 33.29 -34.20 -41.93
C PRO A 211 33.41 -35.05 -43.19
N ASP A 212 34.56 -35.04 -43.87
CA ASP A 212 34.75 -35.80 -45.12
C ASP A 212 34.81 -37.31 -44.80
N LYS A 213 35.55 -37.70 -43.76
CA LYS A 213 35.56 -39.08 -43.24
C LYS A 213 34.17 -39.54 -42.76
N ALA A 214 33.39 -38.64 -42.14
CA ALA A 214 32.03 -38.97 -41.72
C ALA A 214 31.12 -39.29 -42.91
N LEU A 215 31.27 -38.55 -44.02
CA LEU A 215 30.52 -38.79 -45.25
C LEU A 215 30.94 -40.10 -45.92
N GLU A 216 32.24 -40.41 -45.98
CA GLU A 216 32.75 -41.68 -46.50
C GLU A 216 32.19 -42.89 -45.73
N ASN A 217 32.17 -42.80 -44.39
CA ASN A 217 31.58 -43.84 -43.54
C ASN A 217 30.09 -44.05 -43.84
N ILE A 218 29.32 -42.95 -44.00
CA ILE A 218 27.89 -43.02 -44.31
C ILE A 218 27.65 -43.57 -45.71
N GLU A 219 28.42 -43.12 -46.71
CA GLU A 219 28.34 -43.64 -48.09
C GLU A 219 28.59 -45.15 -48.11
N ARG A 220 29.63 -45.60 -47.41
CA ARG A 220 29.93 -47.02 -47.28
C ARG A 220 28.77 -47.81 -46.66
N LEU A 221 28.12 -47.31 -45.61
CA LEU A 221 26.96 -47.99 -45.01
C LEU A 221 25.78 -48.10 -45.99
N ILE A 222 25.53 -47.06 -46.79
CA ILE A 222 24.48 -47.08 -47.82
C ILE A 222 24.78 -48.13 -48.89
N LEU A 223 26.04 -48.23 -49.33
CA LEU A 223 26.50 -49.21 -50.33
C LEU A 223 26.54 -50.65 -49.77
N ASP A 224 27.05 -50.85 -48.55
CA ASP A 224 27.17 -52.16 -47.90
C ASP A 224 25.78 -52.76 -47.59
N SER A 225 24.78 -51.92 -47.32
CA SER A 225 23.38 -52.34 -47.18
C SER A 225 22.76 -52.85 -48.49
N ASN A 226 23.46 -52.68 -49.62
CA ASN A 226 23.00 -52.97 -50.98
C ASN A 226 24.12 -53.62 -51.83
N PRO A 227 24.58 -54.84 -51.48
CA PRO A 227 25.84 -55.41 -51.97
C PRO A 227 25.90 -55.74 -53.47
N GLN A 228 24.77 -55.71 -54.20
CA GLN A 228 24.72 -56.01 -55.65
C GLN A 228 25.36 -54.93 -56.54
N ILE A 229 25.83 -53.82 -55.97
CA ILE A 229 26.47 -52.71 -56.71
C ILE A 229 27.99 -52.86 -56.83
N LEU A 230 28.64 -53.54 -55.88
CA LEU A 230 30.10 -53.76 -55.88
C LEU A 230 30.58 -54.56 -57.11
N ASP A 231 29.69 -55.33 -57.74
CA ASP A 231 30.02 -56.23 -58.85
C ASP A 231 29.91 -55.58 -60.24
N ALA A 232 29.27 -54.41 -60.36
CA ALA A 232 28.98 -53.77 -61.65
C ALA A 232 30.18 -53.07 -62.31
N GLU A 233 31.21 -52.70 -61.54
CA GLU A 233 32.45 -52.13 -62.09
C GLU A 233 33.46 -53.20 -62.57
N SER A 234 33.17 -54.49 -62.34
CA SER A 234 34.18 -55.56 -62.47
C SER A 234 34.10 -56.42 -63.75
N GLN A 235 33.08 -56.31 -64.61
CA GLN A 235 33.00 -57.14 -65.84
C GLN A 235 32.32 -56.46 -67.04
N PRO A 236 33.01 -56.31 -68.19
CA PRO A 236 32.38 -56.01 -69.47
C PRO A 236 32.08 -57.31 -70.25
N GLU A 237 30.98 -57.29 -70.99
CA GLU A 237 30.58 -58.24 -72.06
C GLU A 237 29.86 -59.55 -71.67
N ALA A 238 28.56 -59.63 -71.97
CA ALA A 238 28.02 -60.46 -73.08
C ALA A 238 26.52 -60.76 -72.88
N ASN A 239 25.77 -60.57 -73.97
CA ASN A 239 24.45 -61.13 -74.27
C ASN A 239 23.21 -60.61 -73.51
N GLY A 240 22.34 -59.95 -74.27
CA GLY A 240 20.91 -60.20 -74.16
C GLY A 240 20.11 -59.02 -73.62
N ILE A 241 19.66 -58.18 -74.55
CA ILE A 241 18.63 -57.16 -74.38
C ILE A 241 17.32 -57.86 -73.94
N LEU A 242 17.19 -58.21 -72.65
CA LEU A 242 15.93 -58.62 -71.98
C LEU A 242 16.09 -58.93 -70.48
N THR A 243 17.32 -58.89 -69.93
CA THR A 243 17.59 -59.11 -68.48
C THR A 243 18.10 -57.88 -67.72
N MET A 244 18.20 -56.70 -68.36
CA MET A 244 18.66 -55.47 -67.70
C MET A 244 17.57 -54.70 -66.92
N GLN A 245 16.34 -55.20 -66.82
CA GLN A 245 15.24 -54.45 -66.23
C GLN A 245 14.77 -54.97 -64.85
N LYS A 246 15.44 -55.97 -64.27
CA LYS A 246 14.93 -56.62 -63.05
C LYS A 246 15.97 -56.89 -61.94
N ALA A 247 17.19 -56.35 -62.06
CA ALA A 247 18.29 -56.66 -61.13
C ALA A 247 19.08 -55.43 -60.60
N THR A 248 18.57 -54.19 -60.77
CA THR A 248 19.26 -52.95 -60.32
C THR A 248 18.45 -52.08 -59.35
N THR A 249 17.27 -52.50 -58.93
CA THR A 249 16.44 -51.78 -57.95
C THR A 249 16.97 -52.13 -56.55
N ASP A 250 17.51 -51.21 -55.75
CA ASP A 250 16.67 -50.49 -54.77
C ASP A 250 17.33 -49.24 -54.12
N ILE A 251 18.52 -48.78 -54.54
CA ILE A 251 19.09 -47.53 -53.95
C ILE A 251 18.51 -46.28 -54.61
N GLU A 252 17.78 -45.49 -53.83
CA GLU A 252 17.26 -44.18 -54.23
C GLU A 252 18.34 -43.10 -54.41
N ASN A 253 17.97 -41.95 -54.97
CA ASN A 253 18.82 -40.76 -54.87
C ASN A 253 19.08 -40.49 -53.37
N TYR A 254 20.35 -40.23 -53.04
CA TYR A 254 20.72 -39.97 -51.65
C TYR A 254 21.62 -38.74 -51.57
N THR A 255 21.26 -37.86 -50.64
CA THR A 255 21.96 -36.62 -50.37
C THR A 255 22.01 -36.38 -48.88
N ILE A 256 23.21 -36.15 -48.35
CA ILE A 256 23.44 -35.76 -46.97
C ILE A 256 24.39 -34.57 -46.92
N ALA A 257 24.08 -33.61 -46.06
CA ALA A 257 24.95 -32.50 -45.72
C ALA A 257 25.22 -32.51 -44.22
N LEU A 258 26.50 -32.48 -43.85
CA LEU A 258 26.98 -32.40 -42.49
C LEU A 258 27.65 -31.05 -42.25
N ILE A 259 27.24 -30.35 -41.20
CA ILE A 259 27.82 -29.08 -40.78
C ILE A 259 28.37 -29.25 -39.37
N PHE A 260 29.69 -29.39 -39.27
CA PHE A 260 30.42 -29.52 -38.02
C PHE A 260 30.66 -28.14 -37.41
N ILE A 261 30.38 -28.00 -36.10
CA ILE A 261 30.45 -26.72 -35.40
C ILE A 261 31.55 -26.78 -34.34
N ASP A 262 32.79 -26.50 -34.75
CA ASP A 262 33.93 -26.46 -33.82
C ASP A 262 33.82 -25.31 -32.82
N LYS A 263 33.31 -24.15 -33.28
CA LYS A 263 33.21 -22.94 -32.46
C LYS A 263 31.94 -22.14 -32.75
N VAL A 264 31.10 -21.97 -31.72
CA VAL A 264 29.91 -21.12 -31.74
C VAL A 264 30.28 -19.66 -31.42
N TYR A 265 29.61 -18.70 -32.05
CA TYR A 265 29.82 -17.27 -31.77
C TYR A 265 29.31 -16.89 -30.37
N LEU A 266 30.14 -16.24 -29.57
CA LEU A 266 29.78 -15.66 -28.27
C LEU A 266 29.84 -14.12 -28.35
N ASP A 267 28.80 -13.42 -27.89
CA ASP A 267 28.79 -11.95 -27.87
C ASP A 267 29.68 -11.41 -26.72
N PRO A 268 30.84 -10.80 -27.01
CA PRO A 268 31.78 -10.34 -25.99
C PRO A 268 31.25 -9.16 -25.16
N ARG A 269 30.24 -8.42 -25.64
CA ARG A 269 29.68 -7.24 -24.94
C ARG A 269 28.47 -7.56 -24.06
N ARG A 270 27.96 -8.79 -24.10
CA ARG A 270 26.75 -9.18 -23.36
C ARG A 270 26.92 -9.10 -21.84
N ALA A 271 28.04 -9.60 -21.31
CA ALA A 271 28.32 -9.57 -19.88
C ALA A 271 28.44 -8.13 -19.34
N LYS A 272 29.08 -7.23 -20.10
CA LYS A 272 29.22 -5.82 -19.72
C LYS A 272 27.86 -5.11 -19.63
N ARG A 273 26.96 -5.33 -20.59
CA ARG A 273 25.60 -4.75 -20.57
C ARG A 273 24.79 -5.21 -19.37
N ILE A 274 24.82 -6.50 -19.04
CA ILE A 274 24.09 -7.05 -17.89
C ILE A 274 24.59 -6.44 -16.58
N ARG A 275 25.91 -6.35 -16.38
CA ARG A 275 26.50 -5.72 -15.18
C ARG A 275 26.07 -4.25 -15.04
N LEU A 276 26.09 -3.49 -16.13
CA LEU A 276 25.66 -2.09 -16.13
C LEU A 276 24.18 -1.95 -15.76
N THR A 277 23.30 -2.77 -16.33
CA THR A 277 21.86 -2.75 -16.01
C THR A 277 21.60 -3.09 -14.54
N ILE A 278 22.28 -4.11 -13.99
CA ILE A 278 22.14 -4.48 -12.58
C ILE A 278 22.61 -3.34 -11.68
N MET A 279 23.74 -2.71 -11.99
CA MET A 279 24.27 -1.57 -11.22
C MET A 279 23.28 -0.41 -11.18
N ILE A 280 22.68 -0.03 -12.31
CA ILE A 280 21.65 1.03 -12.37
C ILE A 280 20.43 0.66 -11.52
N LEU A 281 19.97 -0.59 -11.59
CA LEU A 281 18.82 -1.07 -10.81
C LEU A 281 19.10 -1.04 -9.30
N ILE A 282 20.31 -1.40 -8.87
CA ILE A 282 20.71 -1.32 -7.45
C ILE A 282 20.69 0.13 -6.98
N VAL A 283 21.27 1.06 -7.74
CA VAL A 283 21.26 2.49 -7.39
C VAL A 283 19.83 3.01 -7.29
N LEU A 284 18.97 2.67 -8.26
CA LEU A 284 17.56 3.06 -8.24
C LEU A 284 16.83 2.49 -7.01
N ALA A 285 17.07 1.23 -6.66
CA ALA A 285 16.46 0.60 -5.50
C ALA A 285 16.88 1.27 -4.19
N VAL A 286 18.15 1.66 -4.06
CA VAL A 286 18.65 2.40 -2.88
C VAL A 286 17.99 3.77 -2.79
N VAL A 287 17.86 4.50 -3.90
CA VAL A 287 17.18 5.82 -3.92
C VAL A 287 15.71 5.68 -3.50
N LEU A 288 15.00 4.67 -4.02
CA LEU A 288 13.61 4.42 -3.65
C LEU A 288 13.46 3.99 -2.18
N LEU A 289 14.40 3.21 -1.65
CA LEU A 289 14.43 2.83 -0.23
C LEU A 289 14.60 4.06 0.66
N VAL A 290 15.58 4.93 0.36
CA VAL A 290 15.81 6.16 1.12
C VAL A 290 14.58 7.07 1.05
N LEU A 291 13.99 7.25 -0.13
CA LEU A 291 12.76 8.03 -0.28
C LEU A 291 11.60 7.45 0.53
N GLY A 292 11.45 6.12 0.54
CA GLY A 292 10.45 5.42 1.34
C GLY A 292 10.62 5.64 2.84
N ILE A 293 11.84 5.60 3.35
CA ILE A 293 12.14 5.88 4.76
C ILE A 293 11.82 7.34 5.11
N VAL A 294 12.23 8.30 4.27
CA VAL A 294 11.94 9.72 4.49
C VAL A 294 10.43 9.99 4.52
N LEU A 295 9.68 9.41 3.58
CA LEU A 295 8.22 9.53 3.56
C LEU A 295 7.58 8.88 4.79
N PHE A 296 8.04 7.68 5.19
CA PHE A 296 7.55 7.01 6.39
C PHE A 296 7.77 7.85 7.66
N LEU A 297 8.96 8.41 7.85
CA LEU A 297 9.26 9.28 8.99
C LEU A 297 8.43 10.57 8.95
N TYR A 298 8.24 11.15 7.77
CA TYR A 298 7.38 12.32 7.57
C TYR A 298 5.93 12.03 7.97
N PHE A 299 5.35 10.94 7.45
CA PHE A 299 3.97 10.55 7.77
C PHE A 299 3.80 10.15 9.24
N LYS A 300 4.78 9.47 9.82
CA LYS A 300 4.77 9.14 11.25
C LYS A 300 4.75 10.42 12.10
N LYS A 301 5.61 11.39 11.80
CA LYS A 301 5.66 12.65 12.55
C LYS A 301 4.38 13.49 12.38
N GLN A 302 3.80 13.49 11.18
CA GLN A 302 2.51 14.13 10.91
C GLN A 302 1.37 13.48 11.72
N HIS A 303 1.36 12.15 11.86
CA HIS A 303 0.38 11.45 12.67
C HIS A 303 0.54 11.73 14.16
N GLU A 304 1.77 11.65 14.69
CA GLU A 304 2.08 12.00 16.09
C GLU A 304 1.60 13.42 16.43
N ASN A 305 1.92 14.40 15.58
CA ASN A 305 1.50 15.79 15.79
C ASN A 305 -0.03 15.96 15.75
N ARG A 306 -0.78 15.15 14.99
CA ARG A 306 -2.26 15.18 14.97
C ARG A 306 -2.84 14.66 16.29
N VAL A 307 -2.36 13.52 16.75
CA VAL A 307 -2.82 12.92 18.01
C VAL A 307 -2.52 13.84 19.19
N GLU A 308 -1.33 14.43 19.23
CA GLU A 308 -0.94 15.37 20.29
C GLU A 308 -1.77 16.67 20.25
N MET A 309 -2.08 17.17 19.05
CA MET A 309 -2.95 18.34 18.87
C MET A 309 -4.36 18.08 19.37
N GLU A 310 -4.95 16.94 19.00
CA GLU A 310 -6.30 16.55 19.42
C GLU A 310 -6.36 16.37 20.94
N PHE A 311 -5.38 15.69 21.52
CA PHE A 311 -5.27 15.51 22.97
C PHE A 311 -5.16 16.86 23.71
N ALA A 312 -4.29 17.76 23.26
CA ALA A 312 -4.14 19.09 23.86
C ALA A 312 -5.45 19.89 23.75
N PHE A 313 -6.15 19.81 22.61
CA PHE A 313 -7.41 20.51 22.45
C PHE A 313 -8.53 19.95 23.34
N GLU A 314 -8.64 18.62 23.49
CA GLU A 314 -9.59 18.00 24.41
C GLU A 314 -9.28 18.32 25.88
N SER A 315 -8.01 18.28 26.28
CA SER A 315 -7.56 18.70 27.62
C SER A 315 -7.93 20.15 27.91
N ALA A 316 -7.75 21.05 26.94
CA ALA A 316 -8.16 22.44 27.07
C ALA A 316 -9.67 22.60 27.26
N ILE A 317 -10.50 21.84 26.52
CA ILE A 317 -11.95 21.86 26.67
C ILE A 317 -12.35 21.40 28.08
N GLN A 318 -11.69 20.36 28.60
CA GLN A 318 -11.92 19.90 29.97
C GLN A 318 -11.56 20.98 31.00
N TYR A 319 -10.39 21.61 30.87
CA TYR A 319 -10.03 22.73 31.74
C TYR A 319 -10.99 23.93 31.64
N ILE A 320 -11.57 24.20 30.47
CA ILE A 320 -12.62 25.22 30.32
C ILE A 320 -13.88 24.81 31.10
N ALA A 321 -14.29 23.55 31.04
CA ALA A 321 -15.43 23.05 31.81
C ALA A 321 -15.20 23.17 33.32
N ASP A 322 -13.95 22.95 33.76
CA ASP A 322 -13.51 23.09 35.15
C ASP A 322 -13.27 24.56 35.57
N ASN A 323 -13.51 25.53 34.68
CA ASN A 323 -13.24 26.97 34.85
C ASN A 323 -11.75 27.31 35.12
N ASN A 324 -10.82 26.45 34.70
CA ASN A 324 -9.39 26.67 34.78
C ASN A 324 -8.83 27.26 33.47
N PHE A 325 -9.11 28.55 33.26
CA PHE A 325 -8.80 29.23 32.00
C PHE A 325 -7.30 29.39 31.74
N VAL A 326 -6.47 29.54 32.78
CA VAL A 326 -5.01 29.64 32.64
C VAL A 326 -4.42 28.35 32.09
N ARG A 327 -4.82 27.19 32.62
CA ARG A 327 -4.35 25.89 32.08
C ARG A 327 -4.91 25.63 30.69
N ALA A 328 -6.19 25.93 30.46
CA ALA A 328 -6.79 25.81 29.13
C ALA A 328 -6.02 26.62 28.08
N GLN A 329 -5.52 27.81 28.42
CA GLN A 329 -4.75 28.65 27.49
C GLN A 329 -3.45 27.97 27.05
N ASN A 330 -2.69 27.38 27.97
CA ASN A 330 -1.45 26.66 27.66
C ASN A 330 -1.68 25.47 26.72
N ASP A 331 -2.76 24.72 26.94
CA ASP A 331 -3.11 23.57 26.10
C ASP A 331 -3.60 24.03 24.71
N LEU A 332 -4.35 25.14 24.64
CA LEU A 332 -4.77 25.75 23.38
C LEU A 332 -3.60 26.30 22.56
N ASP A 333 -2.59 26.89 23.22
CA ASP A 333 -1.36 27.35 22.57
C ASP A 333 -0.62 26.17 21.92
N THR A 334 -0.49 25.06 22.67
CA THR A 334 0.14 23.83 22.18
C THR A 334 -0.62 23.25 20.97
N ALA A 335 -1.95 23.16 21.07
CA ALA A 335 -2.80 22.69 19.98
C ALA A 335 -2.70 23.61 18.74
N PHE A 336 -2.67 24.93 18.93
CA PHE A 336 -2.58 25.91 17.84
C PHE A 336 -1.26 25.78 17.07
N ASP A 337 -0.14 25.62 17.78
CA ASP A 337 1.18 25.44 17.18
C ASP A 337 1.28 24.13 16.39
N LEU A 338 0.71 23.05 16.91
CA LEU A 338 0.65 21.76 16.22
C LEU A 338 -0.25 21.84 14.97
N ALA A 339 -1.43 22.47 15.05
CA ALA A 339 -2.29 22.71 13.90
C ALA A 339 -1.57 23.49 12.79
N GLY A 340 -0.72 24.47 13.17
CA GLY A 340 0.16 25.19 12.26
C GLY A 340 1.19 24.30 11.56
N LYS A 341 1.86 23.39 12.30
CA LYS A 341 2.82 22.42 11.75
C LYS A 341 2.14 21.42 10.79
N LEU A 342 0.90 21.06 11.06
CA LEU A 342 0.07 20.17 10.23
C LEU A 342 -0.50 20.88 9.00
N LYS A 343 -0.43 22.22 8.94
CA LYS A 343 -1.10 23.07 7.93
C LYS A 343 -2.62 22.85 7.88
N ASP A 344 -3.21 22.50 9.01
CA ASP A 344 -4.65 22.30 9.16
C ASP A 344 -5.32 23.62 9.53
N ASN A 345 -5.66 24.42 8.51
CA ASN A 345 -6.19 25.77 8.71
C ASN A 345 -7.58 25.76 9.36
N GLU A 346 -8.37 24.71 9.14
CA GLU A 346 -9.70 24.59 9.72
C GLU A 346 -9.60 24.39 11.23
N GLN A 347 -8.84 23.39 11.67
CA GLN A 347 -8.62 23.13 13.09
C GLN A 347 -7.88 24.28 13.76
N LYS A 348 -6.89 24.88 13.09
CA LYS A 348 -6.18 26.04 13.61
C LYS A 348 -7.13 27.22 13.90
N ASN A 349 -8.04 27.53 12.99
CA ASN A 349 -9.01 28.61 13.18
C ASN A 349 -10.00 28.29 14.31
N ARG A 350 -10.42 27.02 14.42
CA ARG A 350 -11.28 26.55 15.52
C ARG A 350 -10.58 26.72 16.87
N ILE A 351 -9.36 26.22 17.02
CA ILE A 351 -8.57 26.34 18.25
C ILE A 351 -8.34 27.82 18.61
N ASP A 352 -8.03 28.66 17.63
CA ASP A 352 -7.82 30.10 17.82
C ASP A 352 -9.07 30.84 18.35
N ALA A 353 -10.27 30.39 17.97
CA ALA A 353 -11.51 30.94 18.51
C ALA A 353 -11.65 30.67 20.02
N TYR A 354 -11.37 29.44 20.44
CA TYR A 354 -11.34 29.05 21.86
C TYR A 354 -10.25 29.79 22.63
N ARG A 355 -9.05 29.92 22.04
CA ARG A 355 -7.93 30.65 22.62
C ARG A 355 -8.28 32.12 22.92
N LYS A 356 -8.90 32.80 21.95
CA LYS A 356 -9.38 34.19 22.11
C LYS A 356 -10.50 34.32 23.13
N LEU A 357 -11.38 33.32 23.24
CA LEU A 357 -12.40 33.29 24.29
C LEU A 357 -11.73 33.26 25.66
N THR A 358 -10.86 32.27 25.90
CA THR A 358 -10.17 32.07 27.18
C THR A 358 -9.33 33.30 27.55
N GLU A 359 -8.60 33.89 26.61
CA GLU A 359 -7.86 35.14 26.82
C GLU A 359 -8.76 36.30 27.26
N THR A 360 -9.95 36.41 26.64
CA THR A 360 -10.93 37.45 27.01
C THR A 360 -11.50 37.22 28.41
N ILE A 361 -11.73 35.96 28.80
CA ILE A 361 -12.19 35.59 30.15
C ILE A 361 -11.13 35.93 31.19
N VAL A 362 -9.88 35.52 30.98
CA VAL A 362 -8.76 35.84 31.89
C VAL A 362 -8.58 37.36 32.05
N THR A 363 -8.75 38.11 30.96
CA THR A 363 -8.72 39.58 31.01
C THR A 363 -9.87 40.14 31.84
N ALA A 364 -11.09 39.59 31.69
CA ALA A 364 -12.25 40.03 32.45
C ALA A 364 -12.09 39.73 33.95
N ASP A 365 -11.59 38.54 34.30
CA ASP A 365 -11.28 38.17 35.69
C ASP A 365 -10.22 39.12 36.29
N GLY A 366 -9.15 39.43 35.57
CA GLY A 366 -8.14 40.38 36.03
C GLY A 366 -8.67 41.82 36.24
N LEU A 367 -9.63 42.25 35.41
CA LEU A 367 -10.31 43.54 35.58
C LEU A 367 -11.25 43.54 36.79
N MET A 368 -11.92 42.41 37.07
CA MET A 368 -12.70 42.25 38.30
C MET A 368 -11.80 42.34 39.55
N GLU A 369 -10.65 41.67 39.54
CA GLU A 369 -9.70 41.68 40.66
C GLU A 369 -9.09 43.06 40.92
N SER A 370 -8.85 43.85 39.87
CA SER A 370 -8.30 45.21 39.98
C SER A 370 -9.34 46.28 40.35
N GLY A 371 -10.63 45.94 40.39
CA GLY A 371 -11.70 46.87 40.74
C GLY A 371 -12.23 47.70 39.56
N GLU A 372 -11.79 47.40 38.34
CA GLU A 372 -12.19 48.10 37.10
C GLU A 372 -13.50 47.50 36.54
N TYR A 373 -14.59 47.57 37.30
CA TYR A 373 -15.82 46.81 37.02
C TYR A 373 -16.54 47.18 35.71
N THR A 374 -16.44 48.43 35.28
CA THR A 374 -17.00 48.87 33.98
C THR A 374 -16.28 48.18 32.83
N ASP A 375 -14.95 48.18 32.86
CA ASP A 375 -14.13 47.54 31.82
C ASP A 375 -14.24 46.02 31.89
N ALA A 376 -14.36 45.45 33.09
CA ALA A 376 -14.66 44.05 33.30
C ALA A 376 -16.00 43.66 32.65
N GLN A 377 -17.06 44.47 32.85
CA GLN A 377 -18.36 44.23 32.23
C GLN A 377 -18.27 44.22 30.69
N GLU A 378 -17.51 45.15 30.09
CA GLU A 378 -17.26 45.15 28.64
C GLU A 378 -16.48 43.91 28.18
N ALA A 379 -15.46 43.49 28.94
CA ALA A 379 -14.71 42.27 28.66
C ALA A 379 -15.61 41.03 28.73
N TRP A 380 -16.49 40.93 29.73
CA TRP A 380 -17.47 39.85 29.82
C TRP A 380 -18.49 39.84 28.68
N LEU A 381 -18.96 41.00 28.23
CA LEU A 381 -19.84 41.09 27.05
C LEU A 381 -19.13 40.60 25.78
N ARG A 382 -17.84 40.91 25.63
CA ARG A 382 -16.99 40.39 24.55
C ARG A 382 -16.83 38.87 24.66
N ALA A 383 -16.54 38.35 25.86
CA ALA A 383 -16.45 36.91 26.11
C ALA A 383 -17.76 36.19 25.76
N ARG A 384 -18.91 36.74 26.16
CA ARG A 384 -20.24 36.20 25.81
C ARG A 384 -20.47 36.16 24.30
N SER A 385 -20.00 37.17 23.57
CA SER A 385 -20.08 37.17 22.12
C SER A 385 -19.20 36.10 21.48
N ARG A 386 -18.00 35.86 22.03
CA ARG A 386 -17.07 34.82 21.57
C ARG A 386 -17.56 33.41 21.88
N SER A 387 -18.16 33.21 23.07
CA SER A 387 -18.75 31.93 23.50
C SER A 387 -19.74 31.35 22.47
N ARG A 388 -20.56 32.22 21.85
CA ARG A 388 -21.49 31.83 20.78
C ARG A 388 -20.81 31.24 19.53
N GLN A 389 -19.52 31.50 19.33
CA GLN A 389 -18.72 31.00 18.21
C GLN A 389 -17.89 29.77 18.58
N THR A 390 -17.90 29.37 19.85
CA THR A 390 -17.12 28.27 20.42
C THR A 390 -18.05 27.32 21.18
N ASP A 391 -19.14 26.91 20.52
CA ASP A 391 -20.09 25.92 21.03
C ASP A 391 -20.66 26.25 22.43
N PHE A 392 -20.82 27.54 22.73
CA PHE A 392 -21.27 28.04 24.04
C PHE A 392 -20.36 27.63 25.21
N ALA A 393 -19.07 27.41 24.94
CA ALA A 393 -18.07 27.11 25.96
C ALA A 393 -18.01 28.20 27.04
N ALA A 394 -17.89 27.78 28.31
CA ALA A 394 -17.87 28.65 29.48
C ALA A 394 -19.09 29.60 29.64
N GLN A 395 -20.19 29.38 28.91
CA GLN A 395 -21.34 30.30 28.93
C GLN A 395 -21.83 30.60 30.36
N LYS A 396 -22.00 29.55 31.18
CA LYS A 396 -22.47 29.69 32.57
C LYS A 396 -21.52 30.52 33.44
N TYR A 397 -20.21 30.36 33.24
CA TYR A 397 -19.19 31.13 33.95
C TYR A 397 -19.24 32.61 33.53
N ILE A 398 -19.32 32.87 32.23
CA ILE A 398 -19.42 34.22 31.66
C ILE A 398 -20.68 34.96 32.15
N GLU A 399 -21.83 34.28 32.20
CA GLU A 399 -23.06 34.89 32.69
C GLU A 399 -22.96 35.27 34.18
N ARG A 400 -22.34 34.41 34.99
CA ARG A 400 -22.05 34.72 36.39
C ARG A 400 -21.11 35.93 36.52
N GLY A 401 -20.07 36.01 35.69
CA GLY A 401 -19.16 37.16 35.67
C GLY A 401 -19.87 38.47 35.30
N LEU A 402 -20.79 38.44 34.33
CA LEU A 402 -21.64 39.59 33.99
C LEU A 402 -22.53 40.02 35.14
N GLU A 403 -23.18 39.08 35.81
CA GLU A 403 -24.05 39.33 36.97
C GLU A 403 -23.26 39.94 38.13
N GLN A 404 -22.07 39.38 38.43
CA GLN A 404 -21.17 39.91 39.45
C GLN A 404 -20.71 41.34 39.13
N ALA A 405 -20.23 41.59 37.90
CA ALA A 405 -19.79 42.92 37.47
C ALA A 405 -20.93 43.95 37.59
N ALA A 406 -22.14 43.60 37.13
CA ALA A 406 -23.32 44.46 37.25
C ALA A 406 -23.71 44.73 38.71
N GLY A 407 -23.63 43.71 39.56
CA GLY A 407 -23.89 43.83 40.99
C GLY A 407 -22.86 44.74 41.68
N TYR A 408 -21.57 44.60 41.37
CA TYR A 408 -20.51 45.41 41.96
C TYR A 408 -20.61 46.88 41.53
N LEU A 409 -20.96 47.13 40.26
CA LEU A 409 -21.29 48.46 39.77
C LEU A 409 -22.50 49.07 40.50
N SER A 410 -23.55 48.28 40.72
CA SER A 410 -24.73 48.75 41.46
C SER A 410 -24.39 49.13 42.90
N VAL A 411 -23.48 48.39 43.56
CA VAL A 411 -22.97 48.76 44.89
C VAL A 411 -22.26 50.13 44.84
N GLN A 412 -21.39 50.35 43.86
CA GLN A 412 -20.71 51.63 43.67
C GLN A 412 -21.69 52.78 43.37
N ASP A 413 -22.73 52.52 42.58
CA ASP A 413 -23.77 53.49 42.26
C ASP A 413 -24.58 53.87 43.51
N TYR A 414 -24.93 52.90 44.36
CA TYR A 414 -25.64 53.16 45.62
C TYR A 414 -24.79 53.97 46.59
N ILE A 415 -23.49 53.66 46.72
CA ILE A 415 -22.56 54.44 47.55
C ILE A 415 -22.46 55.86 47.00
N SER A 416 -22.23 56.02 45.70
CA SER A 416 -22.11 57.34 45.06
C SER A 416 -23.39 58.17 45.19
N LEU A 417 -24.56 57.53 45.10
CA LEU A 417 -25.85 58.18 45.34
C LEU A 417 -26.02 58.60 46.81
N GLY A 418 -25.62 57.74 47.74
CA GLY A 418 -25.57 58.04 49.17
C GLY A 418 -24.67 59.25 49.45
N ASP A 419 -23.47 59.31 48.87
CA ASP A 419 -22.52 60.42 49.03
C ASP A 419 -23.16 61.73 48.56
N MET A 420 -23.76 61.72 47.36
CA MET A 420 -24.48 62.89 46.83
C MET A 420 -25.65 63.34 47.71
N LEU A 421 -26.38 62.42 48.34
CA LEU A 421 -27.50 62.73 49.24
C LEU A 421 -26.99 63.30 50.58
N ALA A 422 -25.92 62.71 51.12
CA ALA A 422 -25.28 63.15 52.36
C ALA A 422 -24.72 64.57 52.21
N ASP A 423 -24.07 64.88 51.09
CA ASP A 423 -23.54 66.22 50.79
C ASP A 423 -24.63 67.29 50.64
N ARG A 424 -25.85 66.87 50.28
CA ARG A 424 -27.04 67.74 50.24
C ARG A 424 -27.77 67.83 51.59
N GLY A 425 -27.26 67.17 52.63
CA GLY A 425 -27.84 67.16 53.98
C GLY A 425 -29.04 66.22 54.15
N ASN A 426 -29.34 65.36 53.17
CA ASN A 426 -30.42 64.37 53.28
C ASN A 426 -29.90 63.06 53.86
N TYR A 427 -29.62 63.06 55.15
CA TYR A 427 -28.91 61.95 55.80
C TYR A 427 -29.72 60.66 55.87
N ALA A 428 -31.03 60.72 56.13
CA ALA A 428 -31.87 59.52 56.19
C ALA A 428 -31.92 58.79 54.83
N ALA A 429 -32.02 59.52 53.72
CA ALA A 429 -31.98 58.91 52.39
C ALA A 429 -30.58 58.40 52.03
N ALA A 430 -29.52 59.07 52.50
CA ALA A 430 -28.14 58.58 52.31
C ALA A 430 -27.90 57.27 53.07
N GLU A 431 -28.38 57.17 54.32
CA GLU A 431 -28.31 55.98 55.15
C GLU A 431 -28.99 54.79 54.46
N GLU A 432 -30.20 54.99 53.93
CA GLU A 432 -30.92 53.98 53.15
C GLU A 432 -30.07 53.47 51.99
N LYS A 433 -29.42 54.35 51.22
CA LYS A 433 -28.59 53.95 50.07
C LYS A 433 -27.32 53.22 50.47
N TYR A 434 -26.66 53.59 51.56
CA TYR A 434 -25.51 52.82 52.02
C TYR A 434 -25.91 51.46 52.61
N LEU A 435 -27.06 51.36 53.28
CA LEU A 435 -27.60 50.07 53.75
C LEU A 435 -27.99 49.18 52.56
N GLU A 436 -28.59 49.72 51.51
CA GLU A 436 -28.84 49.01 50.24
C GLU A 436 -27.52 48.53 49.62
N ALA A 437 -26.52 49.41 49.50
CA ALA A 437 -25.20 49.06 48.98
C ALA A 437 -24.55 47.93 49.80
N ARG A 438 -24.59 48.03 51.14
CA ARG A 438 -24.02 47.03 52.04
C ARG A 438 -24.74 45.69 51.92
N ARG A 439 -26.08 45.69 51.89
CA ARG A 439 -26.88 44.47 51.74
C ARG A 439 -26.61 43.80 50.40
N LEU A 440 -26.52 44.59 49.32
CA LEU A 440 -26.19 44.07 48.00
C LEU A 440 -24.77 43.51 47.96
N ALA A 441 -23.78 44.25 48.47
CA ALA A 441 -22.39 43.81 48.53
C ALA A 441 -22.24 42.52 49.34
N ALA A 442 -22.92 42.44 50.48
CA ALA A 442 -23.02 41.25 51.32
C ALA A 442 -23.61 40.06 50.56
N GLY A 443 -24.75 40.24 49.87
CA GLY A 443 -25.37 39.18 49.07
C GLY A 443 -24.51 38.72 47.88
N LEU A 444 -23.66 39.60 47.36
CA LEU A 444 -22.73 39.34 46.27
C LEU A 444 -21.35 38.87 46.74
N TYR A 445 -21.10 38.76 48.05
CA TYR A 445 -19.81 38.42 48.66
C TYR A 445 -18.68 39.38 48.24
N TYR A 446 -19.04 40.63 48.02
CA TYR A 446 -18.12 41.67 47.60
C TYR A 446 -17.58 42.41 48.84
N GLU A 447 -16.53 41.86 49.44
CA GLU A 447 -16.01 42.38 50.72
C GLU A 447 -15.52 43.83 50.62
N ALA A 448 -14.81 44.20 49.54
CA ALA A 448 -14.33 45.57 49.38
C ALA A 448 -15.49 46.58 49.22
N GLY A 449 -16.57 46.20 48.52
CA GLY A 449 -17.77 47.03 48.43
C GLY A 449 -18.54 47.11 49.73
N LYS A 450 -18.63 45.99 50.47
CA LYS A 450 -19.23 45.96 51.80
C LYS A 450 -18.48 46.88 52.76
N GLN A 451 -17.15 46.83 52.73
CA GLN A 451 -16.30 47.71 53.54
C GLN A 451 -16.49 49.18 53.14
N SER A 452 -16.50 49.48 51.83
CA SER A 452 -16.74 50.85 51.34
C SER A 452 -18.09 51.40 51.80
N ALA A 453 -19.15 50.58 51.77
CA ALA A 453 -20.46 50.97 52.26
C ALA A 453 -20.49 51.17 53.79
N LEU A 454 -19.76 50.36 54.56
CA LEU A 454 -19.61 50.53 56.00
C LEU A 454 -18.85 51.81 56.37
N GLU A 455 -17.77 52.11 55.67
CA GLU A 455 -17.00 53.35 55.84
C GLU A 455 -17.85 54.58 55.52
N ALA A 456 -18.68 54.51 54.47
CA ALA A 456 -19.63 55.56 54.14
C ALA A 456 -20.73 55.75 55.21
N LEU A 457 -21.24 54.66 55.80
CA LEU A 457 -22.18 54.70 56.92
C LEU A 457 -21.55 55.31 58.18
N ASP A 458 -20.32 54.91 58.54
CA ASP A 458 -19.62 55.45 59.71
C ASP A 458 -19.39 56.96 59.57
N SER A 459 -18.93 57.38 58.38
CA SER A 459 -18.79 58.79 58.01
C SER A 459 -20.11 59.56 58.10
N LEU A 460 -21.22 58.97 57.62
CA LEU A 460 -22.55 59.55 57.72
C LEU A 460 -22.99 59.75 59.17
N TYR A 461 -22.85 58.72 60.02
CA TYR A 461 -23.23 58.80 61.43
C TYR A 461 -22.37 59.78 62.22
N GLY A 462 -21.11 59.96 61.86
CA GLY A 462 -20.25 61.02 62.37
C GLY A 462 -20.81 62.41 62.09
N LYS A 463 -21.38 62.63 60.89
CA LYS A 463 -22.03 63.89 60.49
C LYS A 463 -23.41 64.11 61.14
N MET A 464 -24.11 63.04 61.53
CA MET A 464 -25.47 63.07 62.10
C MET A 464 -25.56 63.29 63.63
N GLN A 465 -24.51 63.77 64.31
CA GLN A 465 -24.57 64.01 65.77
C GLN A 465 -25.77 64.89 66.17
N GLY A 466 -26.86 64.25 66.63
CA GLY A 466 -28.15 64.86 66.93
C GLY A 466 -29.34 63.92 67.19
N GLU A 467 -29.36 62.66 66.71
CA GLU A 467 -30.45 61.69 66.98
C GLU A 467 -30.00 60.40 67.72
N THR A 468 -30.96 59.79 68.42
CA THR A 468 -30.84 58.88 69.59
C THR A 468 -29.98 57.62 69.39
N GLU A 469 -29.13 57.32 70.39
CA GLU A 469 -28.30 56.11 70.53
C GLU A 469 -29.02 54.79 70.15
N ALA A 470 -30.33 54.71 70.44
CA ALA A 470 -31.17 53.54 70.16
C ALA A 470 -31.29 53.18 68.66
N VAL A 471 -31.29 54.16 67.76
CA VAL A 471 -31.37 53.89 66.30
C VAL A 471 -30.04 53.31 65.81
N LYS A 472 -28.92 53.80 66.32
CA LYS A 472 -27.57 53.26 66.05
C LYS A 472 -27.43 51.83 66.54
N GLU A 473 -27.94 51.55 67.74
CA GLU A 473 -27.87 50.23 68.37
C GLU A 473 -28.72 49.20 67.62
N GLN A 474 -29.91 49.58 67.18
CA GLN A 474 -30.80 48.73 66.38
C GLN A 474 -30.23 48.45 64.97
N ALA A 475 -29.70 49.46 64.29
CA ALA A 475 -29.04 49.28 62.99
C ALA A 475 -27.77 48.42 63.09
N ALA A 476 -27.00 48.55 64.17
CA ALA A 476 -25.85 47.71 64.44
C ALA A 476 -26.24 46.25 64.75
N ALA A 477 -27.33 46.03 65.49
CA ALA A 477 -27.85 44.70 65.79
C ALA A 477 -28.40 43.99 64.54
N GLU A 478 -29.19 44.69 63.72
CA GLU A 478 -29.61 44.19 62.40
C GLU A 478 -28.41 43.89 61.50
N SER A 479 -27.34 44.68 61.64
CA SER A 479 -26.11 44.47 60.89
C SER A 479 -25.38 43.19 61.28
N ALA A 480 -25.20 42.96 62.58
CA ALA A 480 -24.58 41.74 63.08
C ALA A 480 -25.40 40.50 62.70
N ALA A 481 -26.74 40.60 62.73
CA ALA A 481 -27.63 39.53 62.32
C ALA A 481 -27.50 39.19 60.82
N ALA A 482 -27.38 40.21 59.97
CA ALA A 482 -27.19 40.03 58.52
C ALA A 482 -25.88 39.30 58.21
N ASP A 483 -24.82 39.57 58.97
CA ASP A 483 -23.50 38.97 58.75
C ASP A 483 -23.51 37.45 58.95
N TYR A 484 -24.33 36.94 59.87
CA TYR A 484 -24.52 35.49 60.03
C TYR A 484 -25.18 34.86 58.79
N ILE A 485 -26.10 35.56 58.11
CA ILE A 485 -26.68 35.06 56.86
C ILE A 485 -25.61 34.99 55.77
N VAL A 486 -24.79 36.02 55.64
CA VAL A 486 -23.72 36.08 54.63
C VAL A 486 -22.67 35.00 54.87
N GLN A 487 -22.23 34.84 56.12
CA GLN A 487 -21.31 33.78 56.50
C GLN A 487 -21.93 32.40 56.26
N GLY A 488 -23.23 32.24 56.56
CA GLY A 488 -23.97 31.01 56.27
C GLY A 488 -23.98 30.70 54.78
N ASP A 489 -24.33 31.68 53.94
CA ASP A 489 -24.31 31.53 52.48
C ASP A 489 -22.89 31.19 51.96
N LYS A 490 -21.85 31.76 52.60
CA LYS A 490 -20.45 31.46 52.29
C LYS A 490 -20.11 30.02 52.62
N ALA A 491 -20.49 29.53 53.79
CA ALA A 491 -20.29 28.14 54.18
C ALA A 491 -21.01 27.16 53.24
N VAL A 492 -22.19 27.52 52.71
CA VAL A 492 -22.86 26.72 51.66
C VAL A 492 -22.01 26.63 50.40
N LYS A 493 -21.38 27.73 49.99
CA LYS A 493 -20.48 27.74 48.83
C LYS A 493 -19.22 26.93 49.06
N GLU A 494 -18.70 26.94 50.28
CA GLU A 494 -17.51 26.16 50.68
C GLU A 494 -17.82 24.68 50.92
N GLY A 495 -19.10 24.26 50.84
CA GLY A 495 -19.52 22.88 51.04
C GLY A 495 -19.69 22.48 52.50
N ASP A 496 -19.42 23.38 53.44
CA ASP A 496 -19.62 23.15 54.86
C ASP A 496 -21.08 23.39 55.24
N LEU A 497 -21.92 22.39 54.92
CA LEU A 497 -23.34 22.40 55.22
C LEU A 497 -23.60 22.51 56.74
N THR A 498 -22.68 22.01 57.57
CA THR A 498 -22.80 22.05 59.04
C THR A 498 -22.59 23.47 59.55
N ALA A 499 -21.52 24.15 59.12
CA ALA A 499 -21.28 25.55 59.45
C ALA A 499 -22.39 26.45 58.90
N ALA A 500 -22.86 26.22 57.67
CA ALA A 500 -23.96 26.98 57.09
C ALA A 500 -25.24 26.90 57.95
N LYS A 501 -25.61 25.69 58.38
CA LYS A 501 -26.78 25.44 59.22
C LYS A 501 -26.67 26.13 60.58
N LEU A 502 -25.49 26.10 61.21
CA LEU A 502 -25.21 26.81 62.45
C LEU A 502 -25.36 28.33 62.26
N LEU A 503 -24.75 28.89 61.22
CA LEU A 503 -24.75 30.33 60.94
C LEU A 503 -26.15 30.86 60.61
N TYR A 504 -26.94 30.14 59.81
CA TYR A 504 -28.35 30.48 59.61
C TYR A 504 -29.17 30.38 60.88
N THR A 505 -28.89 29.40 61.75
CA THR A 505 -29.58 29.28 63.04
C THR A 505 -29.29 30.49 63.94
N LEU A 506 -28.03 30.93 64.00
CA LEU A 506 -27.62 32.15 64.72
C LEU A 506 -28.27 33.41 64.14
N ALA A 507 -28.28 33.54 62.81
CA ALA A 507 -28.98 34.65 62.13
C ALA A 507 -30.47 34.67 62.51
N ARG A 508 -31.10 33.49 62.52
CA ARG A 508 -32.52 33.34 62.86
C ARG A 508 -32.81 33.81 64.27
N GLU A 509 -31.98 33.44 65.25
CA GLU A 509 -32.14 33.86 66.64
C GLU A 509 -32.05 35.38 66.79
N GLN A 510 -31.09 36.02 66.11
CA GLN A 510 -30.91 37.47 66.15
C GLN A 510 -32.08 38.21 65.48
N TYR A 511 -32.52 37.78 64.30
CA TYR A 511 -33.66 38.38 63.62
C TYR A 511 -35.00 38.14 64.34
N ALA A 512 -35.13 37.05 65.10
CA ALA A 512 -36.26 36.82 65.98
C ALA A 512 -36.31 37.82 67.13
N ALA A 513 -35.17 38.14 67.74
CA ALA A 513 -35.08 39.17 68.77
C ALA A 513 -35.41 40.58 68.24
N LEU A 514 -35.13 40.83 66.95
CA LEU A 514 -35.39 42.09 66.26
C LEU A 514 -36.83 42.22 65.71
N GLY A 515 -37.62 41.13 65.73
CA GLY A 515 -39.02 41.13 65.27
C GLY A 515 -39.20 41.20 63.74
N ASN A 516 -38.20 40.82 62.96
CA ASN A 516 -38.24 40.91 61.49
C ASN A 516 -38.73 39.59 60.85
N GLU A 517 -40.05 39.41 60.79
CA GLU A 517 -40.69 38.16 60.32
C GLU A 517 -40.40 37.83 58.85
N ILE A 518 -40.15 38.84 58.00
CA ILE A 518 -39.85 38.63 56.57
C ILE A 518 -38.50 37.94 56.41
N VAL A 519 -37.49 38.39 57.15
CA VAL A 519 -36.14 37.80 57.09
C VAL A 519 -36.12 36.41 57.70
N LEU A 520 -36.88 36.19 58.79
CA LEU A 520 -37.03 34.87 59.41
C LEU A 520 -37.54 33.81 58.42
N ALA A 521 -38.59 34.12 57.66
CA ALA A 521 -39.14 33.20 56.67
C ALA A 521 -38.10 32.82 55.59
N SER A 522 -37.28 33.78 55.15
CA SER A 522 -36.20 33.53 54.20
C SER A 522 -35.10 32.62 54.78
N ILE A 523 -34.77 32.78 56.06
CA ILE A 523 -33.78 31.92 56.73
C ILE A 523 -34.31 30.48 56.89
N ASP A 524 -35.59 30.32 57.23
CA ASP A 524 -36.22 29.01 57.36
C ASP A 524 -36.22 28.23 56.02
N GLU A 525 -36.45 28.91 54.90
CA GLU A 525 -36.36 28.31 53.57
C GLU A 525 -34.93 27.82 53.26
N LYS A 526 -33.91 28.61 53.61
CA LYS A 526 -32.50 28.21 53.47
C LYS A 526 -32.15 26.98 54.31
N LEU A 527 -32.63 26.91 55.55
CA LEU A 527 -32.44 25.75 56.43
C LEU A 527 -33.12 24.48 55.89
N ALA A 528 -34.30 24.61 55.29
CA ALA A 528 -35.00 23.49 54.65
C ALA A 528 -34.22 22.97 53.43
N ALA A 529 -33.71 23.88 52.58
CA ALA A 529 -32.91 23.51 51.41
C ALA A 529 -31.62 22.78 51.79
N LEU A 530 -30.94 23.19 52.87
CA LEU A 530 -29.76 22.47 53.37
C LEU A 530 -30.09 21.04 53.78
N THR A 531 -31.21 20.85 54.48
CA THR A 531 -31.65 19.53 54.94
C THR A 531 -31.97 18.59 53.77
N GLN A 532 -32.55 19.12 52.68
CA GLN A 532 -32.76 18.34 51.46
C GLN A 532 -31.43 17.92 50.82
N LYS A 533 -30.48 18.86 50.70
CA LYS A 533 -29.17 18.61 50.09
C LYS A 533 -28.33 17.61 50.87
N GLU A 534 -28.40 17.62 52.20
CA GLU A 534 -27.81 16.59 53.06
C GLU A 534 -28.33 15.19 52.68
N GLY A 535 -29.63 15.05 52.42
CA GLY A 535 -30.23 13.79 51.97
C GLY A 535 -29.78 13.34 50.58
N GLU A 536 -29.65 14.27 49.64
CA GLU A 536 -29.16 13.98 48.28
C GLU A 536 -27.69 13.53 48.28
N ASN A 537 -26.83 14.21 49.04
CA ASN A 537 -25.42 13.85 49.19
C ASN A 537 -25.26 12.45 49.81
N GLN A 538 -26.12 12.09 50.78
CA GLN A 538 -26.11 10.76 51.38
C GLN A 538 -26.47 9.68 50.36
N GLN A 539 -27.49 9.90 49.52
CA GLN A 539 -27.87 8.96 48.46
C GLN A 539 -26.77 8.80 47.38
N GLN A 540 -26.07 9.88 47.04
CA GLN A 540 -24.92 9.81 46.13
C GLN A 540 -23.77 8.99 46.73
N THR A 541 -23.51 9.15 48.04
CA THR A 541 -22.50 8.37 48.76
C THR A 541 -22.80 6.87 48.67
N GLU A 542 -24.05 6.47 48.95
CA GLU A 542 -24.50 5.07 48.81
C GLU A 542 -24.32 4.53 47.38
N THR A 543 -24.53 5.38 46.36
CA THR A 543 -24.34 5.01 44.94
C THR A 543 -22.86 4.80 44.60
N ALA A 544 -21.97 5.65 45.13
CA ALA A 544 -20.53 5.52 44.95
C ALA A 544 -20.00 4.23 45.57
N GLU A 545 -20.44 3.90 46.78
CA GLU A 545 -20.12 2.65 47.48
C GLU A 545 -20.60 1.43 46.69
N GLN A 546 -21.78 1.49 46.09
CA GLN A 546 -22.28 0.43 45.23
C GLN A 546 -21.36 0.20 44.02
N TYR A 547 -20.91 1.26 43.34
CA TYR A 547 -19.97 1.13 42.23
C TYR A 547 -18.61 0.58 42.65
N MET A 548 -18.11 0.94 43.84
CA MET A 548 -16.90 0.33 44.42
C MET A 548 -17.09 -1.19 44.58
N SER A 549 -18.22 -1.62 45.16
CA SER A 549 -18.51 -3.04 45.34
C SER A 549 -18.69 -3.79 44.01
N GLU A 550 -19.33 -3.19 43.01
CA GLU A 550 -19.46 -3.77 41.66
C GLU A 550 -18.09 -3.90 40.98
N GLY A 551 -17.22 -2.90 41.13
CA GLY A 551 -15.85 -2.92 40.63
C GLY A 551 -15.03 -4.06 41.24
N ASP A 552 -15.12 -4.26 42.56
CA ASP A 552 -14.44 -5.34 43.27
C ASP A 552 -14.91 -6.72 42.76
N ALA A 553 -16.22 -6.90 42.56
CA ALA A 553 -16.77 -8.16 42.05
C ALA A 553 -16.36 -8.47 40.59
N LEU A 554 -16.14 -7.45 39.77
CA LEU A 554 -15.64 -7.61 38.39
C LEU A 554 -14.13 -7.89 38.37
N LEU A 555 -13.38 -7.29 39.29
CA LEU A 555 -11.96 -7.55 39.47
C LEU A 555 -11.70 -9.02 39.83
N ASP A 556 -12.51 -9.60 40.71
CA ASP A 556 -12.46 -11.03 41.08
C ASP A 556 -12.71 -11.97 39.87
N LYS A 557 -13.48 -11.50 38.88
CA LYS A 557 -13.75 -12.23 37.62
C LYS A 557 -12.70 -11.99 36.54
N LEU A 558 -11.68 -11.18 36.83
CA LEU A 558 -10.62 -10.78 35.89
C LEU A 558 -11.14 -9.93 34.71
N GLU A 559 -12.29 -9.27 34.86
CA GLU A 559 -12.88 -8.35 33.86
C GLU A 559 -12.34 -6.93 34.07
N TYR A 560 -11.04 -6.74 33.82
CA TYR A 560 -10.30 -5.54 34.22
C TYR A 560 -10.83 -4.22 33.62
N ALA A 561 -11.22 -4.21 32.34
CA ALA A 561 -11.71 -3.00 31.70
C ALA A 561 -13.03 -2.51 32.32
N ASP A 562 -13.93 -3.43 32.64
CA ASP A 562 -15.24 -3.12 33.22
C ASP A 562 -15.10 -2.75 34.70
N ALA A 563 -14.23 -3.45 35.45
CA ALA A 563 -13.89 -3.08 36.83
C ALA A 563 -13.34 -1.65 36.91
N ARG A 564 -12.41 -1.29 36.00
CA ARG A 564 -11.84 0.06 35.90
C ARG A 564 -12.93 1.12 35.68
N GLN A 565 -13.89 0.86 34.79
CA GLN A 565 -14.98 1.79 34.56
C GLN A 565 -15.81 2.03 35.83
N ARG A 566 -16.11 0.98 36.61
CA ARG A 566 -16.87 1.12 37.85
C ARG A 566 -16.16 1.98 38.89
N TYR A 567 -14.85 1.79 39.08
CA TYR A 567 -14.08 2.64 39.99
C TYR A 567 -13.99 4.09 39.51
N ILE A 568 -13.94 4.34 38.19
CA ILE A 568 -13.99 5.72 37.66
C ILE A 568 -15.33 6.39 37.97
N LEU A 569 -16.44 5.67 37.82
CA LEU A 569 -17.77 6.17 38.16
C LEU A 569 -17.87 6.49 39.67
N ALA A 570 -17.41 5.58 40.54
CA ALA A 570 -17.36 5.81 41.98
C ALA A 570 -16.50 7.03 42.34
N ARG A 571 -15.29 7.13 41.77
CA ARG A 571 -14.36 8.24 42.00
C ARG A 571 -14.96 9.58 41.57
N GLY A 572 -15.71 9.61 40.47
CA GLY A 572 -16.40 10.81 40.01
C GLY A 572 -17.41 11.31 41.05
N ILE A 573 -18.22 10.39 41.60
CA ILE A 573 -19.21 10.73 42.64
C ILE A 573 -18.52 11.19 43.94
N TYR A 574 -17.46 10.50 44.40
CA TYR A 574 -16.71 10.95 45.58
C TYR A 574 -16.06 12.33 45.37
N ALA A 575 -15.56 12.62 44.17
CA ALA A 575 -15.01 13.93 43.83
C ALA A 575 -16.10 15.01 43.83
N ASP A 576 -17.28 14.72 43.30
CA ASP A 576 -18.43 15.64 43.32
C ASP A 576 -18.92 15.93 44.76
N LEU A 577 -18.78 14.96 45.66
CA LEU A 577 -19.10 15.08 47.08
C LEU A 577 -18.00 15.73 47.93
N GLY A 578 -16.79 15.89 47.39
CA GLY A 578 -15.62 16.39 48.14
C GLY A 578 -15.02 15.37 49.12
N ASP A 579 -15.32 14.08 48.97
CA ASP A 579 -14.78 12.99 49.79
C ASP A 579 -13.40 12.56 49.28
N GLU A 580 -12.34 13.21 49.77
CA GLU A 580 -10.97 12.93 49.35
C GLU A 580 -10.51 11.51 49.68
N ASP A 581 -10.98 10.93 50.79
CA ASP A 581 -10.64 9.57 51.19
C ASP A 581 -11.23 8.57 50.19
N GLY A 582 -12.52 8.73 49.84
CA GLY A 582 -13.18 7.94 48.80
C GLY A 582 -12.55 8.11 47.41
N VAL A 583 -12.13 9.32 47.05
CA VAL A 583 -11.40 9.57 45.79
C VAL A 583 -10.07 8.83 45.74
N ASN A 584 -9.30 8.87 46.84
CA ASN A 584 -8.01 8.20 46.94
C ASN A 584 -8.18 6.68 46.92
N GLU A 585 -9.17 6.15 47.66
CA GLU A 585 -9.46 4.71 47.65
C GLU A 585 -9.83 4.21 46.25
N ALA A 586 -10.73 4.92 45.55
CA ALA A 586 -11.10 4.57 44.18
C ALA A 586 -9.92 4.70 43.21
N ARG A 587 -9.02 5.67 43.41
CA ARG A 587 -7.79 5.81 42.61
C ARG A 587 -6.86 4.62 42.81
N ASP A 588 -6.63 4.20 44.05
CA ASP A 588 -5.75 3.07 44.36
C ASP A 588 -6.27 1.76 43.73
N ARG A 589 -7.60 1.59 43.68
CA ARG A 589 -8.25 0.48 42.94
C ARG A 589 -8.03 0.59 41.43
N ILE A 590 -8.17 1.79 40.85
CA ILE A 590 -7.89 2.02 39.42
C ILE A 590 -6.44 1.70 39.07
N ASP A 591 -5.48 2.17 39.87
CA ASP A 591 -4.05 1.93 39.65
C ASP A 591 -3.70 0.44 39.72
N THR A 592 -4.33 -0.28 40.66
CA THR A 592 -4.23 -1.74 40.76
C THR A 592 -4.70 -2.41 39.47
N VAL A 593 -5.85 -1.99 38.93
CA VAL A 593 -6.41 -2.53 37.67
C VAL A 593 -5.54 -2.18 36.46
N ASP A 594 -5.01 -0.95 36.38
CA ASP A 594 -4.14 -0.49 35.30
C ASP A 594 -2.81 -1.26 35.24
N GLY A 595 -2.34 -1.76 36.39
CA GLY A 595 -1.23 -2.70 36.48
C GLY A 595 -1.48 -4.05 35.79
N TYR A 596 -2.73 -4.49 35.69
CA TYR A 596 -3.13 -5.71 34.97
C TYR A 596 -3.39 -5.47 33.47
N ILE A 597 -3.81 -4.26 33.09
CA ILE A 597 -4.14 -3.89 31.70
C ILE A 597 -2.89 -3.50 30.90
N SER A 598 -1.86 -2.94 31.55
CA SER A 598 -0.64 -2.52 30.86
C SER A 598 0.19 -3.72 30.35
N PRO A 599 0.56 -3.77 29.06
CA PRO A 599 1.46 -4.81 28.58
C PRO A 599 2.82 -4.62 29.24
N LYS A 600 3.30 -5.61 30.01
CA LYS A 600 4.70 -5.66 30.45
C LYS A 600 5.58 -5.50 29.20
N LYS A 601 6.30 -4.38 29.10
CA LYS A 601 7.46 -4.24 28.23
C LYS A 601 8.49 -5.27 28.67
N ASN A 602 8.45 -6.45 28.05
CA ASN A 602 9.58 -7.38 27.99
C ASN A 602 10.14 -7.37 26.58
#